data_AF-A0A7K3Y6G3-F1
#
_entry.id   AF-A0A7K3Y6G3-F1
#
_cell.length_a   1.000
_cell.length_b   1.000
_cell.length_c   1.000
_cell.angle_alpha   90.00
_cell.angle_beta   90.00
_cell.angle_gamma   90.00
#
_symmetry.space_group_name_H-M   'P 1'
#
loop_
_entity.id
_entity.type
_entity.pdbx_description
1 polymer ?
#
loop_
_entity_poly.entity_id
_entity_poly.type
_entity_poly.pdbx_seq_one_letter_code
_entity_poly.pdbx_strand_id
1 'polypeptide(L)'
;VFVVGTYLEELIVEAFEIFVLQPFIALGLPPLVEALGTAIILALQAGLGIAFPFVFLFYVIISILEDSGYMTRAAFLADNAMHQIGMHGGAVIPLTLAFGCNVPAIMSVRLLRSRRERIIASFLVTMVPCSARTVIIAGIVATFVGIGAAFSVYGIVFALIIITGLFLSRVTPGEQFGMIMEMVALRRPDPKLVARKAWARLSEFLFIAMPLLLVGSVFLGLLEFFGVMAIFEQIVEPYTMGLLGLPGYSATALIFGILRKEMAFETLAILAGTADLGAVLTSLQLYVFSVVTVLFIPCLATITVLLREVGSRITLAITVYTISLGLLIGGLIYHLLA
;
A
#
# COMPACT_ATOMS: atom_id res chain seq x y z
N VAL A 1 -6.19 -11.08 11.23
CA VAL A 1 -4.91 -10.78 10.55
C VAL A 1 -4.07 -9.88 11.42
N PHE A 2 -4.51 -8.67 11.74
CA PHE A 2 -3.71 -7.70 12.49
C PHE A 2 -3.24 -8.20 13.86
N VAL A 3 -4.10 -8.77 14.70
CA VAL A 3 -3.69 -9.28 16.03
C VAL A 3 -2.58 -10.34 15.96
N VAL A 4 -2.77 -11.35 15.11
CA VAL A 4 -1.79 -12.46 14.95
C VAL A 4 -0.55 -11.98 14.18
N GLY A 5 -0.73 -11.07 13.22
CA GLY A 5 0.34 -10.47 12.43
C GLY A 5 1.28 -9.65 13.30
N THR A 6 0.74 -8.74 14.12
CA THR A 6 1.52 -7.92 15.07
C THR A 6 2.26 -8.78 16.08
N TYR A 7 1.62 -9.83 16.63
CA TYR A 7 2.30 -10.74 17.54
C TYR A 7 3.50 -11.46 16.88
N LEU A 8 3.34 -11.90 15.63
CA LEU A 8 4.44 -12.53 14.87
C LEU A 8 5.53 -11.52 14.50
N GLU A 9 5.12 -10.30 14.14
CA GLU A 9 6.00 -9.19 13.80
C GLU A 9 6.89 -8.83 14.98
N GLU A 10 6.31 -8.55 16.15
CA GLU A 10 7.04 -8.21 17.38
C GLU A 10 8.10 -9.26 17.69
N LEU A 11 7.72 -10.54 17.62
CA LEU A 11 8.63 -11.65 17.90
C LEU A 11 9.81 -11.74 16.92
N ILE A 12 9.60 -11.48 15.62
CA ILE A 12 10.67 -11.52 14.61
C ILE A 12 11.53 -10.27 14.68
N VAL A 13 10.92 -9.09 14.88
CA VAL A 13 11.60 -7.80 14.97
C VAL A 13 12.50 -7.77 16.20
N GLU A 14 12.00 -8.18 17.37
CA GLU A 14 12.77 -8.25 18.63
C GLU A 14 13.94 -9.23 18.51
N ALA A 15 13.73 -10.40 17.88
CA ALA A 15 14.81 -11.34 17.61
C ALA A 15 15.88 -10.74 16.68
N PHE A 16 15.48 -10.05 15.60
CA PHE A 16 16.43 -9.41 14.69
C PHE A 16 17.24 -8.29 15.37
N GLU A 17 16.58 -7.50 16.22
CA GLU A 17 17.22 -6.40 16.92
C GLU A 17 18.30 -6.89 17.88
N ILE A 18 17.98 -7.93 18.67
CA ILE A 18 18.90 -8.53 19.65
C ILE A 18 20.06 -9.27 18.96
N PHE A 19 19.77 -10.08 17.93
CA PHE A 19 20.76 -10.97 17.33
C PHE A 19 21.58 -10.36 16.18
N VAL A 20 21.08 -9.30 15.54
CA VAL A 20 21.71 -8.74 14.32
C VAL A 20 22.03 -7.27 14.47
N LEU A 21 21.08 -6.45 14.92
CA LEU A 21 21.23 -4.99 14.89
C LEU A 21 22.18 -4.49 16.00
N GLN A 22 21.97 -4.90 17.25
CA GLN A 22 22.85 -4.54 18.37
C GLN A 22 24.31 -5.00 18.22
N PRO A 23 24.62 -6.24 17.81
CA PRO A 23 26.01 -6.65 17.61
C PRO A 23 26.67 -5.92 16.44
N PHE A 24 25.92 -5.51 15.41
CA PHE A 24 26.46 -4.75 14.28
C PHE A 24 26.85 -3.32 14.67
N ILE A 25 26.02 -2.64 15.46
CA ILE A 25 26.31 -1.29 15.98
C ILE A 25 27.50 -1.35 16.96
N ALA A 26 27.60 -2.41 17.76
CA ALA A 26 28.70 -2.62 18.70
C ALA A 26 30.08 -2.82 18.03
N LEU A 27 30.15 -3.08 16.72
CA LEU A 27 31.41 -3.25 15.98
C LEU A 27 32.16 -1.93 15.71
N GLY A 28 31.54 -0.76 15.91
CA GLY A 28 32.23 0.54 15.82
C GLY A 28 32.89 0.82 14.46
N LEU A 29 32.18 0.51 13.38
CA LEU A 29 32.68 0.65 12.00
C LEU A 29 32.76 2.13 11.57
N PRO A 30 33.53 2.47 10.53
CA PRO A 30 33.57 3.83 9.99
C PRO A 30 32.16 4.30 9.57
N PRO A 31 31.87 5.61 9.69
CA PRO A 31 30.50 6.15 9.67
C PRO A 31 29.71 5.82 8.39
N LEU A 32 30.40 5.71 7.25
CA LEU A 32 29.76 5.33 5.98
C LEU A 32 29.34 3.85 5.97
N VAL A 33 30.17 2.96 6.52
CA VAL A 33 29.92 1.52 6.55
C VAL A 33 28.84 1.19 7.59
N GLU A 34 28.84 1.91 8.70
CA GLU A 34 27.79 1.81 9.71
C GLU A 34 26.44 2.24 9.13
N ALA A 35 26.34 3.41 8.48
CA ALA A 35 25.09 3.89 7.88
C ALA A 35 24.56 2.97 6.77
N LEU A 36 25.44 2.43 5.91
CA LEU A 36 25.05 1.46 4.89
C LEU A 36 24.60 0.13 5.49
N GLY A 37 25.32 -0.35 6.50
CA GLY A 37 25.02 -1.61 7.16
C GLY A 37 23.70 -1.57 7.94
N THR A 38 23.45 -0.49 8.68
CA THR A 38 22.18 -0.29 9.38
C THR A 38 21.02 -0.17 8.40
N ALA A 39 21.16 0.58 7.30
CA ALA A 39 20.13 0.67 6.27
C ALA A 39 19.79 -0.70 5.65
N ILE A 40 20.79 -1.55 5.42
CA ILE A 40 20.60 -2.92 4.91
C ILE A 40 19.89 -3.81 5.92
N ILE A 41 20.31 -3.78 7.18
CA ILE A 41 19.72 -4.62 8.23
C ILE A 41 18.28 -4.20 8.51
N LEU A 42 18.01 -2.89 8.57
CA LEU A 42 16.65 -2.35 8.71
C LEU A 42 15.77 -2.76 7.53
N ALA A 43 16.29 -2.70 6.30
CA ALA A 43 15.55 -3.18 5.11
C ALA A 43 15.22 -4.69 5.20
N LEU A 44 16.17 -5.49 5.70
CA LEU A 44 16.01 -6.93 5.87
C LEU A 44 14.97 -7.26 6.95
N GLN A 45 15.06 -6.60 8.10
CA GLN A 45 14.11 -6.71 9.21
C GLN A 45 12.70 -6.24 8.77
N ALA A 46 12.62 -5.14 8.04
CA ALA A 46 11.38 -4.63 7.49
C ALA A 46 10.71 -5.61 6.50
N GLY A 47 11.49 -6.25 5.63
CA GLY A 47 10.99 -7.23 4.68
C GLY A 47 10.60 -8.58 5.30
N LEU A 48 11.45 -9.14 6.16
CA LEU A 48 11.25 -10.47 6.75
C LEU A 48 10.44 -10.45 8.05
N GLY A 49 10.57 -9.40 8.86
CA GLY A 49 9.87 -9.26 10.13
C GLY A 49 8.47 -8.68 9.97
N ILE A 50 8.34 -7.62 9.17
CA ILE A 50 7.06 -6.89 9.06
C ILE A 50 6.26 -7.38 7.85
N ALA A 51 6.82 -7.37 6.63
CA ALA A 51 6.00 -7.69 5.46
C ALA A 51 5.57 -9.17 5.42
N PHE A 52 6.44 -10.09 5.83
CA PHE A 52 6.20 -11.52 5.69
C PHE A 52 5.00 -12.04 6.51
N PRO A 53 4.86 -11.78 7.83
CA PRO A 53 3.74 -12.33 8.61
C PRO A 53 2.37 -11.83 8.15
N PHE A 54 2.25 -10.53 7.87
CA PHE A 54 0.98 -9.94 7.45
C PHE A 54 0.57 -10.42 6.06
N VAL A 55 1.50 -10.42 5.10
CA VAL A 55 1.23 -10.87 3.73
C VAL A 55 0.93 -12.36 3.70
N PHE A 56 1.69 -13.18 4.45
CA PHE A 56 1.44 -14.62 4.56
C PHE A 56 0.04 -14.92 5.11
N LEU A 57 -0.31 -14.32 6.25
CA LEU A 57 -1.60 -14.55 6.90
C LEU A 57 -2.76 -14.08 6.03
N PHE A 58 -2.60 -12.97 5.31
CA PHE A 58 -3.58 -12.51 4.32
C PHE A 58 -3.78 -13.53 3.19
N TYR A 59 -2.70 -14.05 2.59
CA TYR A 59 -2.81 -15.05 1.53
C TYR A 59 -3.38 -16.38 2.00
N VAL A 60 -3.13 -16.78 3.25
CA VAL A 60 -3.76 -17.98 3.82
C VAL A 60 -5.29 -17.79 3.84
N ILE A 61 -5.80 -16.66 4.33
CA ILE A 61 -7.25 -16.38 4.37
C ILE A 61 -7.84 -16.33 2.96
N ILE A 62 -7.18 -15.62 2.04
CA ILE A 62 -7.60 -15.55 0.65
C ILE A 62 -7.62 -16.95 0.00
N SER A 63 -6.60 -17.77 0.24
CA SER A 63 -6.53 -19.12 -0.34
C SER A 63 -7.64 -20.01 0.20
N ILE A 64 -8.02 -19.86 1.49
CA ILE A 64 -9.19 -20.52 2.08
C ILE A 64 -10.48 -20.06 1.38
N LEU A 65 -10.64 -18.75 1.14
CA LEU A 65 -11.83 -18.20 0.45
C LEU A 65 -11.92 -18.61 -1.02
N GLU A 66 -10.77 -18.75 -1.68
CA GLU A 66 -10.68 -19.18 -3.08
C GLU A 66 -10.98 -20.68 -3.19
N ASP A 67 -10.35 -21.52 -2.37
CA ASP A 67 -10.50 -22.98 -2.41
C ASP A 67 -11.85 -23.47 -1.86
N SER A 68 -12.53 -22.66 -1.04
CA SER A 68 -13.89 -22.95 -0.57
C SER A 68 -14.98 -22.65 -1.60
N GLY A 69 -14.65 -22.01 -2.73
CA GLY A 69 -15.63 -21.55 -3.71
C GLY A 69 -16.43 -20.32 -3.26
N TYR A 70 -16.03 -19.65 -2.17
CA TYR A 70 -16.69 -18.43 -1.72
C TYR A 70 -16.46 -17.28 -2.70
N MET A 71 -15.25 -17.16 -3.25
CA MET A 71 -14.90 -16.13 -4.23
C MET A 71 -15.77 -16.16 -5.48
N THR A 72 -16.17 -17.35 -5.95
CA THR A 72 -17.08 -17.48 -7.11
C THR A 72 -18.49 -16.99 -6.81
N ARG A 73 -18.97 -17.15 -5.57
CA ARG A 73 -20.27 -16.60 -5.14
C ARG A 73 -20.22 -15.10 -4.92
N ALA A 74 -19.14 -14.61 -4.33
CA ALA A 74 -18.90 -13.18 -4.16
C ALA A 74 -18.86 -12.47 -5.52
N ALA A 75 -18.19 -13.06 -6.52
CA ALA A 75 -18.16 -12.56 -7.89
C ALA A 75 -19.56 -12.51 -8.52
N PHE A 76 -20.40 -13.53 -8.32
CA PHE A 76 -21.78 -13.53 -8.80
C PHE A 76 -22.64 -12.45 -8.12
N LEU A 77 -22.55 -12.30 -6.80
CA LEU A 77 -23.34 -11.31 -6.06
C LEU A 77 -22.96 -9.87 -6.43
N ALA A 78 -21.67 -9.62 -6.66
CA ALA A 78 -21.15 -8.31 -7.03
C ALA A 78 -21.15 -8.06 -8.55
N ASP A 79 -21.66 -8.98 -9.37
CA ASP A 79 -21.68 -8.84 -10.83
C ASP A 79 -22.47 -7.60 -11.29
N ASN A 80 -23.61 -7.31 -10.65
CA ASN A 80 -24.43 -6.14 -10.98
C ASN A 80 -23.69 -4.82 -10.67
N ALA A 81 -23.04 -4.73 -9.51
CA ALA A 81 -22.24 -3.56 -9.15
C ALA A 81 -21.03 -3.40 -10.07
N MET A 82 -20.42 -4.52 -10.48
CA MET A 82 -19.26 -4.52 -11.35
C MET A 82 -19.60 -4.09 -12.79
N HIS A 83 -20.77 -4.49 -13.30
CA HIS A 83 -21.27 -4.05 -14.60
C HIS A 83 -21.51 -2.54 -14.67
N GLN A 84 -21.95 -1.91 -13.58
CA GLN A 84 -22.07 -0.45 -13.52
C GLN A 84 -20.71 0.24 -13.68
N ILE A 85 -19.65 -0.38 -13.17
CA ILE A 85 -18.26 0.07 -13.30
C ILE A 85 -17.63 -0.38 -14.63
N GLY A 86 -18.39 -1.07 -15.49
CA GLY A 86 -17.96 -1.48 -16.81
C GLY A 86 -17.06 -2.71 -16.83
N MET A 87 -17.12 -3.54 -15.78
CA MET A 87 -16.37 -4.78 -15.65
C MET A 87 -17.29 -5.96 -15.35
N HIS A 88 -16.82 -7.19 -15.58
CA HIS A 88 -17.54 -8.39 -15.18
C HIS A 88 -17.28 -8.78 -13.71
N GLY A 89 -18.20 -9.52 -13.07
CA GLY A 89 -18.12 -9.91 -11.65
C GLY A 89 -16.82 -10.61 -11.23
N GLY A 90 -16.08 -11.21 -12.17
CA GLY A 90 -14.73 -11.75 -11.93
C GLY A 90 -13.70 -10.71 -11.46
N ALA A 91 -13.91 -9.42 -11.73
CA ALA A 91 -13.03 -8.32 -11.28
C ALA A 91 -13.10 -8.08 -9.75
N VAL A 92 -14.05 -8.69 -9.05
CA VAL A 92 -14.14 -8.65 -7.58
C VAL A 92 -12.95 -9.36 -6.93
N ILE A 93 -12.41 -10.39 -7.59
CA ILE A 93 -11.26 -11.16 -7.09
C ILE A 93 -10.02 -10.26 -6.95
N PRO A 94 -9.52 -9.54 -7.98
CA PRO A 94 -8.39 -8.63 -7.81
C PRO A 94 -8.66 -7.50 -6.82
N LEU A 95 -9.88 -6.95 -6.77
CA LEU A 95 -10.23 -5.88 -5.84
C LEU A 95 -10.19 -6.32 -4.37
N THR A 96 -10.67 -7.53 -4.09
CA THR A 96 -10.62 -8.10 -2.73
C THR A 96 -9.18 -8.46 -2.33
N LEU A 97 -8.37 -8.94 -3.28
CA LEU A 97 -6.93 -9.17 -3.06
C LEU A 97 -6.16 -7.89 -2.73
N ALA A 98 -6.58 -6.74 -3.26
CA ALA A 98 -5.91 -5.46 -3.06
C ALA A 98 -5.91 -4.97 -1.61
N PHE A 99 -6.90 -5.37 -0.81
CA PHE A 99 -6.94 -5.07 0.63
C PHE A 99 -5.75 -5.66 1.40
N GLY A 100 -5.11 -6.71 0.88
CA GLY A 100 -3.86 -7.21 1.43
C GLY A 100 -2.68 -6.48 0.85
N CYS A 101 -2.42 -6.68 -0.44
CA CYS A 101 -1.32 -6.04 -1.13
C CYS A 101 -1.69 -5.76 -2.59
N ASN A 102 -1.32 -4.59 -3.10
CA ASN A 102 -1.62 -4.20 -4.47
C ASN A 102 -0.79 -5.00 -5.50
N VAL A 103 0.41 -5.48 -5.14
CA VAL A 103 1.27 -6.28 -6.01
C VAL A 103 0.58 -7.55 -6.55
N PRO A 104 0.13 -8.51 -5.71
CA PRO A 104 -0.56 -9.70 -6.20
C PRO A 104 -1.93 -9.42 -6.79
N ALA A 105 -2.61 -8.38 -6.29
CA ALA A 105 -3.88 -7.96 -6.83
C ALA A 105 -3.72 -7.61 -8.31
N ILE A 106 -2.71 -6.81 -8.65
CA ILE A 106 -2.40 -6.43 -10.04
C ILE A 106 -1.94 -7.64 -10.87
N MET A 107 -1.12 -8.53 -10.32
CA MET A 107 -0.76 -9.78 -11.03
C MET A 107 -1.99 -10.65 -11.35
N SER A 108 -3.01 -10.63 -10.49
CA SER A 108 -4.26 -11.37 -10.74
C SER A 108 -5.15 -10.72 -11.82
N VAL A 109 -4.92 -9.45 -12.17
CA VAL A 109 -5.67 -8.74 -13.22
C VAL A 109 -5.43 -9.37 -14.60
N ARG A 110 -4.33 -10.11 -14.81
CA ARG A 110 -4.10 -10.87 -16.05
C ARG A 110 -5.16 -11.95 -16.33
N LEU A 111 -5.88 -12.39 -15.29
CA LEU A 111 -7.00 -13.35 -15.41
C LEU A 111 -8.23 -12.73 -16.07
N LEU A 112 -8.31 -11.39 -16.13
CA LEU A 112 -9.38 -10.68 -16.83
C LEU A 112 -9.18 -10.80 -18.35
N ARG A 113 -10.27 -11.15 -19.04
CA ARG A 113 -10.27 -11.45 -20.48
C ARG A 113 -10.05 -10.22 -21.34
N SER A 114 -10.71 -9.11 -21.00
CA SER A 114 -10.64 -7.91 -21.81
C SER A 114 -9.54 -6.96 -21.35
N ARG A 115 -8.91 -6.27 -22.31
CA ARG A 115 -7.95 -5.21 -22.02
C ARG A 115 -8.63 -4.04 -21.28
N ARG A 116 -9.89 -3.74 -21.61
CA ARG A 116 -10.70 -2.71 -20.94
C ARG A 116 -10.82 -2.99 -19.44
N GLU A 117 -11.23 -4.19 -19.05
CA GLU A 117 -11.31 -4.58 -17.65
C GLU A 117 -9.96 -4.57 -16.96
N ARG A 118 -8.90 -5.03 -17.64
CA ARG A 118 -7.56 -5.05 -17.07
C ARG A 118 -7.08 -3.65 -16.70
N ILE A 119 -7.38 -2.66 -17.55
CA ILE A 119 -7.07 -1.26 -17.28
C ILE A 119 -7.90 -0.76 -16.10
N ILE A 120 -9.22 -0.93 -16.15
CA ILE A 120 -10.12 -0.40 -15.10
C ILE A 120 -9.77 -1.00 -13.72
N ALA A 121 -9.62 -2.33 -13.64
CA ALA A 121 -9.26 -3.00 -12.42
C ALA A 121 -7.89 -2.56 -11.89
N SER A 122 -6.91 -2.28 -12.75
CA SER A 122 -5.59 -1.78 -12.31
C SER A 122 -5.66 -0.40 -11.65
N PHE A 123 -6.47 0.52 -12.19
CA PHE A 123 -6.72 1.82 -11.54
C PHE A 123 -7.39 1.65 -10.18
N LEU A 124 -8.46 0.85 -10.12
CA LEU A 124 -9.21 0.67 -8.88
C LEU A 124 -8.38 -0.03 -7.80
N VAL A 125 -7.67 -1.11 -8.15
CA VAL A 125 -6.76 -1.82 -7.23
C VAL A 125 -5.73 -0.87 -6.62
N THR A 126 -5.18 0.07 -7.38
CA THR A 126 -4.20 1.02 -6.84
C THR A 126 -4.78 2.02 -5.85
N MET A 127 -6.08 2.28 -5.90
CA MET A 127 -6.78 3.14 -4.94
C MET A 127 -7.29 2.40 -3.71
N VAL A 128 -7.40 1.07 -3.74
CA VAL A 128 -7.81 0.28 -2.57
C VAL A 128 -6.78 0.47 -1.43
N PRO A 129 -7.23 0.70 -0.19
CA PRO A 129 -6.34 0.72 0.96
C PRO A 129 -5.86 -0.71 1.24
N CYS A 130 -4.60 -0.97 0.93
CA CYS A 130 -3.90 -2.20 1.29
C CYS A 130 -3.63 -2.28 2.80
N SER A 131 -3.15 -3.42 3.29
CA SER A 131 -2.92 -3.65 4.73
C SER A 131 -2.08 -2.53 5.36
N ALA A 132 -0.99 -2.10 4.72
CA ALA A 132 -0.16 -1.00 5.20
C ALA A 132 -0.93 0.32 5.32
N ARG A 133 -1.77 0.66 4.33
CA ARG A 133 -2.61 1.87 4.37
C ARG A 133 -3.66 1.79 5.48
N THR A 134 -4.22 0.61 5.73
CA THR A 134 -5.16 0.41 6.85
C THR A 134 -4.48 0.60 8.20
N VAL A 135 -3.21 0.19 8.34
CA VAL A 135 -2.40 0.44 9.54
C VAL A 135 -2.17 1.94 9.75
N ILE A 136 -1.87 2.70 8.70
CA ILE A 136 -1.68 4.16 8.80
C ILE A 136 -2.99 4.86 9.23
N ILE A 137 -4.12 4.48 8.63
CA ILE A 137 -5.44 5.05 9.01
C ILE A 137 -5.75 4.73 10.48
N ALA A 138 -5.50 3.50 10.92
CA ALA A 138 -5.75 3.10 12.31
C ALA A 138 -4.74 3.71 13.30
N GLY A 139 -3.46 3.75 12.94
CA GLY A 139 -2.35 4.15 13.80
C GLY A 139 -2.14 5.66 13.89
N ILE A 140 -2.62 6.44 12.91
CA ILE A 140 -2.59 7.90 12.95
C ILE A 140 -3.98 8.45 13.26
N VAL A 141 -4.98 8.16 12.42
CA VAL A 141 -6.28 8.83 12.50
C VAL A 141 -7.10 8.30 13.67
N ALA A 142 -7.21 6.98 13.82
CA ALA A 142 -8.09 6.42 14.86
C ALA A 142 -7.58 6.70 16.28
N THR A 143 -6.26 6.71 16.49
CA THR A 143 -5.58 7.00 17.75
C THR A 143 -5.55 8.49 18.10
N PHE A 144 -5.16 9.37 17.17
CA PHE A 144 -4.94 10.80 17.49
C PHE A 144 -6.11 11.73 17.14
N VAL A 145 -7.00 11.34 16.21
CA VAL A 145 -8.14 12.16 15.77
C VAL A 145 -9.47 11.55 16.24
N GLY A 146 -9.57 10.23 16.17
CA GLY A 146 -10.71 9.45 16.63
C GLY A 146 -11.27 8.50 15.56
N ILE A 147 -12.02 7.51 16.02
CA ILE A 147 -12.57 6.43 15.20
C ILE A 147 -13.51 6.96 14.10
N GLY A 148 -14.29 8.00 14.39
CA GLY A 148 -15.20 8.62 13.40
C GLY A 148 -14.46 9.19 12.19
N ALA A 149 -13.31 9.82 12.42
CA ALA A 149 -12.46 10.34 11.34
C ALA A 149 -11.80 9.20 10.55
N ALA A 150 -11.41 8.10 11.19
CA ALA A 150 -10.90 6.93 10.45
C ALA A 150 -11.95 6.37 9.47
N PHE A 151 -13.22 6.29 9.89
CA PHE A 151 -14.32 5.88 9.00
C PHE A 151 -14.57 6.88 7.86
N SER A 152 -14.43 8.19 8.11
CA SER A 152 -14.58 9.18 7.04
C SER A 152 -13.50 9.04 5.97
N VAL A 153 -12.25 8.71 6.34
CA VAL A 153 -11.19 8.40 5.36
C VAL A 153 -11.59 7.21 4.48
N TYR A 154 -12.05 6.10 5.08
CA TYR A 154 -12.53 4.95 4.31
C TYR A 154 -13.70 5.31 3.39
N GLY A 155 -14.64 6.12 3.88
CA GLY A 155 -15.78 6.61 3.09
C GLY A 155 -15.34 7.43 1.88
N ILE A 156 -14.39 8.34 2.06
CA ILE A 156 -13.82 9.15 0.97
C ILE A 156 -13.12 8.24 -0.05
N VAL A 157 -12.25 7.33 0.38
CA VAL A 157 -11.53 6.43 -0.54
C VAL A 157 -12.52 5.53 -1.31
N PHE A 158 -13.53 4.98 -0.64
CA PHE A 158 -14.53 4.14 -1.29
C PHE A 158 -15.38 4.92 -2.30
N ALA A 159 -15.79 6.14 -1.97
CA ALA A 159 -16.49 7.03 -2.89
C ALA A 159 -15.62 7.34 -4.12
N LEU A 160 -14.33 7.60 -3.93
CA LEU A 160 -13.40 7.87 -5.03
C LEU A 160 -13.19 6.65 -5.93
N ILE A 161 -13.15 5.44 -5.37
CA ILE A 161 -13.09 4.19 -6.14
C ILE A 161 -14.34 4.07 -7.03
N ILE A 162 -15.53 4.34 -6.49
CA ILE A 162 -16.79 4.29 -7.27
C ILE A 162 -16.78 5.35 -8.37
N ILE A 163 -16.46 6.60 -8.04
CA ILE A 163 -16.43 7.72 -9.00
C ILE A 163 -15.41 7.44 -10.11
N THR A 164 -14.20 7.02 -9.74
CA THR A 164 -13.15 6.67 -10.70
C THR A 164 -13.61 5.52 -11.58
N GLY A 165 -14.22 4.49 -11.01
CA GLY A 165 -14.75 3.34 -11.74
C GLY A 165 -15.81 3.74 -12.77
N LEU A 166 -16.77 4.57 -12.39
CA LEU A 166 -17.82 5.09 -13.29
C LEU A 166 -17.28 6.04 -14.36
N PHE A 167 -16.21 6.78 -14.06
CA PHE A 167 -15.55 7.64 -15.03
C PHE A 167 -14.78 6.80 -16.07
N LEU A 168 -13.98 5.85 -15.59
CA LEU A 168 -13.18 4.96 -16.44
C LEU A 168 -14.06 4.02 -17.26
N SER A 169 -15.24 3.64 -16.75
CA SER A 169 -16.21 2.86 -17.52
C SER A 169 -16.69 3.63 -18.76
N ARG A 170 -16.82 4.96 -18.70
CA ARG A 170 -17.21 5.77 -19.86
C ARG A 170 -16.06 6.08 -20.81
N VAL A 171 -14.85 6.27 -20.27
CA VAL A 171 -13.69 6.72 -21.05
C VAL A 171 -12.95 5.57 -21.73
N THR A 172 -12.95 4.37 -21.14
CA THR A 172 -12.15 3.24 -21.63
C THR A 172 -12.89 2.49 -22.75
N PRO A 173 -12.34 2.43 -23.98
CA PRO A 173 -12.98 1.73 -25.09
C PRO A 173 -12.86 0.20 -24.97
N GLY A 174 -13.88 -0.54 -25.44
CA GLY A 174 -13.89 -2.00 -25.52
C GLY A 174 -15.25 -2.62 -25.18
N GLU A 175 -15.51 -3.86 -25.58
CA GLU A 175 -16.78 -4.54 -25.28
C GLU A 175 -16.79 -5.18 -23.89
N GLN A 176 -17.98 -5.20 -23.27
CA GLN A 176 -18.23 -5.94 -22.03
C GLN A 176 -18.46 -7.41 -22.41
N PHE A 177 -17.53 -8.29 -22.03
CA PHE A 177 -17.72 -9.72 -22.26
C PHE A 177 -18.61 -10.29 -21.14
N GLY A 178 -19.78 -10.80 -21.49
CA GLY A 178 -20.55 -11.64 -20.59
C GLY A 178 -19.84 -12.98 -20.41
N MET A 179 -19.40 -13.31 -19.20
CA MET A 179 -19.07 -14.70 -18.88
C MET A 179 -20.28 -15.39 -18.27
N ILE A 180 -20.54 -16.60 -18.73
CA ILE A 180 -21.36 -17.56 -18.00
C ILE A 180 -20.47 -18.06 -16.87
N MET A 181 -20.58 -17.45 -15.67
CA MET A 181 -19.86 -17.94 -14.50
C MET A 181 -20.47 -19.28 -14.07
N GLU A 182 -19.77 -20.38 -14.34
CA GLU A 182 -20.10 -21.66 -13.72
C GLU A 182 -19.85 -21.57 -12.22
N MET A 183 -20.92 -21.64 -11.43
CA MET A 183 -20.83 -21.52 -9.98
C MET A 183 -20.24 -22.80 -9.38
N VAL A 184 -19.05 -22.70 -8.78
CA VAL A 184 -18.40 -23.83 -8.11
C VAL A 184 -19.16 -24.16 -6.81
N ALA A 185 -19.39 -25.46 -6.56
CA ALA A 185 -19.98 -25.93 -5.31
C ALA A 185 -19.04 -25.63 -4.12
N LEU A 186 -19.60 -25.27 -2.95
CA LEU A 186 -18.80 -25.10 -1.74
C LEU A 186 -18.09 -26.41 -1.40
N ARG A 187 -16.78 -26.33 -1.21
CA ARG A 187 -15.93 -27.45 -0.79
C ARG A 187 -15.17 -27.06 0.47
N ARG A 188 -14.80 -28.04 1.28
CA ARG A 188 -13.89 -27.80 2.39
C ARG A 188 -12.48 -27.64 1.82
N PRO A 189 -11.77 -26.54 2.12
CA PRO A 189 -10.45 -26.30 1.57
C PRO A 189 -9.43 -27.25 2.19
N ASP A 190 -8.56 -27.83 1.36
CA ASP A 190 -7.50 -28.71 1.83
C ASP A 190 -6.35 -27.88 2.43
N PRO A 191 -6.02 -28.05 3.73
CA PRO A 191 -5.04 -27.18 4.40
C PRO A 191 -3.64 -27.26 3.79
N LYS A 192 -3.26 -28.42 3.23
CA LYS A 192 -1.98 -28.59 2.52
C LYS A 192 -1.92 -27.78 1.23
N LEU A 193 -3.04 -27.70 0.50
CA LEU A 193 -3.11 -26.95 -0.75
C LEU A 193 -3.11 -25.44 -0.46
N VAL A 194 -3.89 -25.01 0.53
CA VAL A 194 -3.92 -23.63 1.03
C VAL A 194 -2.52 -23.16 1.42
N ALA A 195 -1.81 -23.95 2.23
CA ALA A 195 -0.45 -23.60 2.67
C ALA A 195 0.53 -23.50 1.49
N ARG A 196 0.49 -24.45 0.55
CA ARG A 196 1.35 -24.44 -0.63
C ARG A 196 1.07 -23.25 -1.56
N LYS A 197 -0.22 -22.89 -1.73
CA LYS A 197 -0.67 -21.76 -2.54
C LYS A 197 -0.29 -20.42 -1.92
N ALA A 198 -0.50 -20.28 -0.61
CA ALA A 198 -0.06 -19.11 0.15
C ALA A 198 1.47 -18.96 0.10
N TRP A 199 2.22 -20.05 0.27
CA TRP A 199 3.68 -20.04 0.18
C TRP A 199 4.19 -19.63 -1.21
N ALA A 200 3.60 -20.16 -2.29
CA ALA A 200 3.99 -19.80 -3.65
C ALA A 200 3.75 -18.32 -3.96
N ARG A 201 2.63 -17.75 -3.52
CA ARG A 201 2.33 -16.32 -3.70
C ARG A 201 3.23 -15.43 -2.84
N LEU A 202 3.55 -15.89 -1.63
CA LEU A 202 4.46 -15.18 -0.73
C LEU A 202 5.89 -15.18 -1.26
N SER A 203 6.38 -16.31 -1.79
CA SER A 203 7.73 -16.39 -2.35
C SER A 203 7.86 -15.49 -3.58
N GLU A 204 6.86 -15.47 -4.47
CA GLU A 204 6.82 -14.55 -5.61
C GLU A 204 6.86 -13.08 -5.16
N PHE A 205 6.09 -12.72 -4.12
CA PHE A 205 6.17 -11.39 -3.52
C PHE A 205 7.57 -11.10 -2.98
N LEU A 206 8.19 -12.05 -2.26
CA LEU A 206 9.50 -11.86 -1.66
C LEU A 206 10.59 -11.66 -2.73
N PHE A 207 10.58 -12.46 -3.80
CA PHE A 207 11.54 -12.33 -4.89
C PHE A 207 11.43 -11.00 -5.66
N ILE A 208 10.24 -10.40 -5.72
CA ILE A 208 10.04 -9.13 -6.44
C ILE A 208 10.23 -7.93 -5.52
N ALA A 209 9.67 -7.96 -4.31
CA ALA A 209 9.66 -6.81 -3.41
C ALA A 209 10.95 -6.69 -2.60
N MET A 210 11.56 -7.80 -2.16
CA MET A 210 12.72 -7.76 -1.26
C MET A 210 13.96 -7.09 -1.90
N PRO A 211 14.36 -7.39 -3.15
CA PRO A 211 15.50 -6.70 -3.77
C PRO A 211 15.24 -5.21 -3.96
N LEU A 212 13.99 -4.86 -4.27
CA LEU A 212 13.55 -3.50 -4.47
C LEU A 212 13.62 -2.67 -3.18
N LEU A 213 13.23 -3.28 -2.05
CA LEU A 213 13.32 -2.69 -0.71
C LEU A 213 14.79 -2.48 -0.32
N LEU A 214 15.64 -3.50 -0.51
CA LEU A 214 17.07 -3.43 -0.22
C LEU A 214 17.76 -2.29 -0.97
N VAL A 215 17.55 -2.20 -2.29
CA VAL A 215 18.12 -1.14 -3.13
C VAL A 215 17.57 0.22 -2.73
N GLY A 216 16.26 0.31 -2.47
CA GLY A 216 15.60 1.54 -2.05
C GLY A 216 16.12 2.09 -0.73
N SER A 217 16.25 1.24 0.30
CA SER A 217 16.77 1.64 1.61
C SER A 217 18.24 2.04 1.57
N VAL A 218 19.08 1.33 0.81
CA VAL A 218 20.49 1.72 0.61
C VAL A 218 20.60 3.07 -0.08
N PHE A 219 19.80 3.29 -1.14
CA PHE A 219 19.81 4.54 -1.88
C PHE A 219 19.37 5.73 -1.02
N LEU A 220 18.36 5.54 -0.17
CA LEU A 220 17.91 6.55 0.76
C LEU A 220 18.92 6.84 1.88
N GLY A 221 19.53 5.80 2.47
CA GLY A 221 20.57 5.99 3.48
C GLY A 221 21.76 6.79 2.94
N LEU A 222 22.10 6.60 1.66
CA LEU A 222 23.09 7.44 0.97
C LEU A 222 22.61 8.88 0.81
N LEU A 223 21.38 9.11 0.33
CA LEU A 223 20.81 10.45 0.17
C LEU A 223 20.75 11.23 1.49
N GLU A 224 20.42 10.55 2.57
CA GLU A 224 20.41 11.09 3.93
C GLU A 224 21.83 11.45 4.39
N PHE A 225 22.80 10.55 4.19
CA PHE A 225 24.21 10.81 4.50
C PHE A 225 24.79 12.01 3.74
N PHE A 226 24.41 12.20 2.47
CA PHE A 226 24.84 13.35 1.68
C PHE A 226 24.07 14.65 1.98
N GLY A 227 23.08 14.64 2.87
CA GLY A 227 22.28 15.82 3.23
C GLY A 227 21.37 16.31 2.10
N VAL A 228 21.16 15.52 1.05
CA VAL A 228 20.29 15.89 -0.09
C VAL A 228 18.83 15.99 0.35
N MET A 229 18.45 15.22 1.38
CA MET A 229 17.10 15.24 1.95
C MET A 229 16.78 16.58 2.63
N ALA A 230 17.73 17.19 3.35
CA ALA A 230 17.53 18.49 3.97
C ALA A 230 17.35 19.62 2.93
N ILE A 231 18.06 19.54 1.80
CA ILE A 231 17.89 20.47 0.68
C ILE A 231 16.51 20.28 0.04
N PHE A 232 16.09 19.03 -0.12
CA PHE A 232 14.77 18.72 -0.67
C PHE A 232 13.64 19.23 0.24
N GLU A 233 13.77 19.09 1.57
CA GLU A 233 12.81 19.62 2.54
C GLU A 233 12.62 21.13 2.40
N GLN A 234 13.71 21.90 2.32
CA GLN A 234 13.63 23.36 2.17
C GLN A 234 12.96 23.80 0.87
N ILE A 235 13.12 23.04 -0.21
CA ILE A 235 12.50 23.34 -1.51
C ILE A 235 11.00 22.99 -1.48
N VAL A 236 10.62 21.89 -0.82
CA VAL A 236 9.25 21.37 -0.86
C VAL A 236 8.37 21.95 0.25
N GLU A 237 8.94 22.38 1.37
CA GLU A 237 8.23 23.04 2.48
C GLU A 237 7.27 24.16 2.04
N PRO A 238 7.66 25.15 1.21
CA PRO A 238 6.73 26.20 0.79
C PRO A 238 5.55 25.68 -0.05
N TYR A 239 5.76 24.62 -0.83
CA TYR A 239 4.69 24.01 -1.63
C TYR A 239 3.77 23.15 -0.77
N THR A 240 4.32 22.39 0.16
CA THR A 240 3.54 21.53 1.06
C THR A 240 2.77 22.33 2.08
N MET A 241 3.35 23.39 2.66
CA MET A 241 2.63 24.30 3.55
C MET A 241 1.56 25.10 2.81
N GLY A 242 1.83 25.55 1.58
CA GLY A 242 0.87 26.31 0.78
C GLY A 242 -0.31 25.48 0.25
N LEU A 243 -0.08 24.21 -0.10
CA LEU A 243 -1.11 23.35 -0.72
C LEU A 243 -1.80 22.43 0.29
N LEU A 244 -1.07 21.91 1.28
CA LEU A 244 -1.54 20.86 2.21
C LEU A 244 -1.55 21.31 3.67
N GLY A 245 -0.91 22.44 4.00
CA GLY A 245 -0.75 22.91 5.39
C GLY A 245 0.11 22.01 6.27
N LEU A 246 0.94 21.15 5.67
CA LEU A 246 1.80 20.20 6.38
C LEU A 246 3.24 20.73 6.45
N PRO A 247 3.94 20.52 7.59
CA PRO A 247 5.33 20.95 7.74
C PRO A 247 6.26 20.19 6.78
N GLY A 248 7.42 20.77 6.46
CA GLY A 248 8.36 20.26 5.44
C GLY A 248 8.78 18.79 5.63
N TYR A 249 8.98 18.35 6.87
CA TYR A 249 9.35 16.97 7.19
C TYR A 249 8.23 15.94 6.88
N SER A 250 6.98 16.38 6.76
CA SER A 250 5.89 15.49 6.32
C SER A 250 6.00 15.17 4.83
N ALA A 251 6.59 16.07 4.04
CA ALA A 251 6.81 15.84 2.61
C ALA A 251 7.90 14.81 2.35
N THR A 252 8.98 14.81 3.15
CA THR A 252 9.98 13.75 3.11
C THR A 252 9.37 12.41 3.51
N ALA A 253 8.60 12.36 4.59
CA ALA A 253 7.87 11.14 4.98
C ALA A 253 6.98 10.59 3.83
N LEU A 254 6.28 11.46 3.09
CA LEU A 254 5.49 11.04 1.92
C LEU A 254 6.33 10.42 0.79
N ILE A 255 7.57 10.87 0.62
CA ILE A 255 8.51 10.35 -0.39
C ILE A 255 9.05 8.98 0.02
N PHE A 256 9.40 8.81 1.29
CA PHE A 256 9.73 7.47 1.83
C PHE A 256 8.55 6.51 1.69
N GLY A 257 7.32 7.04 1.80
CA GLY A 257 6.08 6.33 1.51
C GLY A 257 5.95 5.75 0.09
N ILE A 258 6.72 6.24 -0.88
CA ILE A 258 6.74 5.73 -2.27
C ILE A 258 7.42 4.37 -2.33
N LEU A 259 8.47 4.16 -1.56
CA LEU A 259 9.12 2.85 -1.51
C LEU A 259 8.21 1.85 -0.79
N ARG A 260 7.70 2.28 0.36
CA ARG A 260 7.01 1.44 1.31
C ARG A 260 6.08 2.29 2.15
N LYS A 261 4.78 2.02 2.12
CA LYS A 261 3.77 2.94 2.66
C LYS A 261 3.87 3.09 4.16
N GLU A 262 4.14 1.99 4.86
CA GLU A 262 4.35 1.95 6.30
C GLU A 262 5.57 2.77 6.76
N MET A 263 6.61 2.90 5.92
CA MET A 263 7.75 3.77 6.23
C MET A 263 7.39 5.24 6.28
N ALA A 264 6.30 5.68 5.63
CA ALA A 264 5.85 7.06 5.76
C ALA A 264 5.47 7.39 7.21
N PHE A 265 4.87 6.45 7.93
CA PHE A 265 4.53 6.64 9.35
C PHE A 265 5.77 6.58 10.24
N GLU A 266 6.64 5.59 10.04
CA GLU A 266 7.89 5.45 10.79
C GLU A 266 8.79 6.69 10.62
N THR A 267 9.01 7.13 9.38
CA THR A 267 9.84 8.32 9.09
C THR A 267 9.22 9.60 9.62
N LEU A 268 7.88 9.73 9.60
CA LEU A 268 7.21 10.87 10.21
C LEU A 268 7.47 10.91 11.73
N ALA A 269 7.39 9.76 12.43
CA ALA A 269 7.65 9.69 13.87
C ALA A 269 9.12 9.99 14.21
N ILE A 270 10.07 9.48 13.40
CA ILE A 270 11.50 9.75 13.57
C ILE A 270 11.80 11.23 13.37
N LEU A 271 11.30 11.83 12.29
CA LEU A 271 11.54 13.25 11.95
C LEU A 271 10.80 14.21 12.90
N ALA A 272 9.63 13.82 13.41
CA ALA A 272 8.94 14.57 14.46
C ALA A 272 9.67 14.49 15.82
N GLY A 273 10.59 13.55 15.99
CA GLY A 273 11.32 13.31 17.25
C GLY A 273 10.46 12.70 18.37
N THR A 274 9.19 12.38 18.10
CA THR A 274 8.25 11.80 19.07
C THR A 274 7.32 10.80 18.39
N ALA A 275 6.96 9.74 19.12
CA ALA A 275 5.88 8.83 18.71
C ALA A 275 4.48 9.45 18.94
N ASP A 276 4.37 10.42 19.86
CA ASP A 276 3.14 11.19 20.10
C ASP A 276 2.98 12.31 19.07
N LEU A 277 2.54 11.93 17.87
CA LEU A 277 2.32 12.87 16.77
C LEU A 277 1.26 13.94 17.09
N GLY A 278 0.31 13.66 17.99
CA GLY A 278 -0.69 14.64 18.44
C GLY A 278 -0.11 15.81 19.24
N ALA A 279 1.12 15.70 19.75
CA ALA A 279 1.81 16.80 20.42
C ALA A 279 2.50 17.76 19.43
N VAL A 280 2.81 17.29 18.22
CA VAL A 280 3.60 18.01 17.21
C VAL A 280 2.73 18.51 16.05
N LEU A 281 1.70 17.74 15.68
CA LEU A 281 0.81 18.01 14.56
C LEU A 281 -0.63 18.19 15.05
N THR A 282 -1.35 19.10 14.41
CA THR A 282 -2.78 19.28 14.65
C THR A 282 -3.59 18.08 14.15
N SER A 283 -4.77 17.84 14.73
CA SER A 283 -5.65 16.75 14.29
C SER A 283 -6.02 16.85 12.80
N LEU A 284 -6.14 18.08 12.27
CA LEU A 284 -6.39 18.33 10.86
C LEU A 284 -5.19 17.91 10.00
N GLN A 285 -3.97 18.27 10.38
CA GLN A 285 -2.76 17.88 9.66
C GLN A 285 -2.57 16.36 9.65
N LEU A 286 -2.81 15.68 10.77
CA LEU A 286 -2.75 14.21 10.83
C LEU A 286 -3.78 13.56 9.91
N TYR A 287 -4.98 14.14 9.82
CA TYR A 287 -6.02 13.69 8.91
C TYR A 287 -5.64 13.90 7.44
N VAL A 288 -5.19 15.11 7.07
CA VAL A 288 -4.74 15.43 5.70
C VAL A 288 -3.56 14.55 5.31
N PHE A 289 -2.55 14.41 6.17
CA PHE A 289 -1.40 13.54 5.93
C PHE A 289 -1.82 12.10 5.66
N SER A 290 -2.78 11.58 6.44
CA SER A 290 -3.26 10.20 6.27
C SER A 290 -4.02 10.02 4.94
N VAL A 291 -4.93 10.95 4.61
CA VAL A 291 -5.68 10.91 3.34
C VAL A 291 -4.72 10.99 2.15
N VAL A 292 -3.76 11.92 2.21
CA VAL A 292 -2.73 12.05 1.18
C VAL A 292 -1.92 10.76 1.12
N THR A 293 -1.36 10.25 2.20
CA THR A 293 -0.52 9.04 2.18
C THR A 293 -1.24 7.82 1.56
N VAL A 294 -2.54 7.68 1.84
CA VAL A 294 -3.39 6.60 1.32
C VAL A 294 -3.65 6.74 -0.18
N LEU A 295 -3.96 7.94 -0.66
CA LEU A 295 -4.31 8.19 -2.07
C LEU A 295 -3.10 8.48 -2.97
N PHE A 296 -2.06 9.07 -2.40
CA PHE A 296 -0.81 9.43 -3.04
C PHE A 296 -0.09 8.19 -3.55
N ILE A 297 0.61 8.37 -4.67
CA ILE A 297 1.35 7.42 -5.52
C ILE A 297 1.42 5.94 -5.04
N PRO A 298 1.15 4.95 -5.92
CA PRO A 298 1.35 3.54 -5.59
C PRO A 298 2.81 3.26 -5.22
N CYS A 299 3.05 2.24 -4.38
CA CYS A 299 4.43 1.91 -4.00
C CYS A 299 5.26 1.41 -5.18
N LEU A 300 6.59 1.51 -5.09
CA LEU A 300 7.52 1.17 -6.17
C LEU A 300 7.33 -0.29 -6.66
N ALA A 301 7.03 -1.22 -5.75
CA ALA A 301 6.70 -2.60 -6.11
C ALA A 301 5.43 -2.69 -6.98
N THR A 302 4.39 -1.93 -6.62
CA THR A 302 3.14 -1.84 -7.40
C THR A 302 3.38 -1.22 -8.78
N ILE A 303 4.19 -0.15 -8.86
CA ILE A 303 4.56 0.48 -10.13
C ILE A 303 5.29 -0.51 -11.04
N THR A 304 6.25 -1.28 -10.50
CA THR A 304 7.02 -2.26 -11.27
C THR A 304 6.13 -3.34 -11.87
N VAL A 305 5.16 -3.82 -11.10
CA VAL A 305 4.20 -4.85 -11.54
C VAL A 305 3.21 -4.26 -12.54
N LEU A 306 2.74 -3.04 -12.35
CA LEU A 306 1.91 -2.32 -13.33
C LEU A 306 2.60 -2.19 -14.69
N LEU A 307 3.90 -1.86 -14.70
CA LEU A 307 4.69 -1.73 -15.93
C LEU A 307 4.72 -3.06 -16.71
N ARG A 308 4.79 -4.19 -15.99
CA ARG A 308 4.80 -5.53 -16.59
C ARG A 308 3.43 -5.96 -17.10
N GLU A 309 2.35 -5.66 -16.37
CA GLU A 309 1.01 -6.19 -16.66
C GLU A 309 0.18 -5.35 -17.63
N VAL A 310 0.31 -4.02 -17.59
CA VAL A 310 -0.57 -3.09 -18.33
C VAL A 310 0.21 -2.19 -19.30
N GLY A 311 1.53 -2.06 -19.08
CA GLY A 311 2.45 -1.32 -19.93
C GLY A 311 2.68 0.13 -19.49
N SER A 312 3.80 0.72 -19.94
CA SER A 312 4.35 1.98 -19.44
C SER A 312 3.41 3.18 -19.51
N ARG A 313 2.70 3.35 -20.63
CA ARG A 313 1.79 4.50 -20.83
C ARG A 313 0.65 4.51 -19.81
N ILE A 314 0.12 3.34 -19.49
CA ILE A 314 -1.02 3.21 -18.58
C ILE A 314 -0.54 3.30 -17.15
N THR A 315 0.62 2.72 -16.82
CA THR A 315 1.26 2.93 -15.52
C THR A 315 1.50 4.40 -15.23
N LEU A 316 2.06 5.15 -16.20
CA LEU A 316 2.27 6.59 -16.05
C LEU A 316 0.95 7.34 -15.84
N ALA A 317 -0.11 6.98 -16.58
CA ALA A 317 -1.43 7.55 -16.37
C ALA A 317 -1.98 7.28 -14.96
N ILE A 318 -1.83 6.05 -14.44
CA ILE A 318 -2.24 5.67 -13.08
C ILE A 318 -1.44 6.46 -12.03
N THR A 319 -0.13 6.56 -12.18
CA THR A 319 0.72 7.28 -11.22
C THR A 319 0.41 8.78 -11.21
N VAL A 320 0.26 9.40 -12.38
CA VAL A 320 -0.09 10.83 -12.48
C VAL A 320 -1.49 11.08 -11.91
N TYR A 321 -2.45 10.20 -12.21
CA TYR A 321 -3.81 10.29 -11.69
C TYR A 321 -3.86 10.18 -10.15
N THR A 322 -3.15 9.22 -9.57
CA THR A 322 -3.14 9.04 -8.10
C THR A 322 -2.41 10.17 -7.38
N ILE A 323 -1.33 10.70 -7.96
CA ILE A 323 -0.64 11.90 -7.43
C ILE A 323 -1.58 13.11 -7.47
N SER A 324 -2.18 13.40 -8.63
CA SER A 324 -3.06 14.57 -8.77
C SER A 324 -4.27 14.47 -7.86
N LEU A 325 -4.89 13.28 -7.78
CA LEU A 325 -6.04 13.04 -6.92
C LEU A 325 -5.69 13.16 -5.43
N GLY A 326 -4.56 12.61 -5.00
CA GLY A 326 -4.09 12.74 -3.61
C GLY A 326 -3.83 14.19 -3.21
N LEU A 327 -3.16 14.97 -4.07
CA LEU A 327 -2.87 16.38 -3.81
C LEU A 327 -4.13 17.25 -3.84
N LEU A 328 -5.02 17.04 -4.81
CA LEU A 328 -6.26 17.81 -4.92
C LEU A 328 -7.17 17.57 -3.71
N ILE A 329 -7.33 16.32 -3.29
CA ILE A 329 -8.22 15.99 -2.16
C ILE A 329 -7.59 16.42 -0.84
N GLY A 330 -6.28 16.23 -0.66
CA GLY A 330 -5.56 16.74 0.50
C GLY A 330 -5.69 18.24 0.65
N GLY A 331 -5.46 19.00 -0.44
CA GLY A 331 -5.56 20.46 -0.41
C GLY A 331 -6.99 20.97 -0.26
N LEU A 332 -7.97 20.28 -0.85
CA LEU A 332 -9.38 20.61 -0.69
C LEU A 332 -9.84 20.38 0.76
N ILE A 333 -9.41 19.28 1.40
CA ILE A 333 -9.69 19.03 2.82
C ILE A 333 -9.04 20.10 3.69
N TYR A 334 -7.76 20.44 3.42
CA TYR A 334 -7.08 21.49 4.16
C TYR A 334 -7.83 22.83 4.07
N HIS A 335 -8.16 23.31 2.86
CA HIS A 335 -8.86 24.58 2.69
C HIS A 335 -10.31 24.62 3.19
N LEU A 336 -11.00 23.47 3.27
CA LEU A 336 -12.37 23.42 3.80
C LEU A 336 -12.42 23.36 5.33
N LEU A 337 -11.37 22.85 5.98
CA LEU A 337 -11.34 22.60 7.42
C LEU A 337 -10.38 23.52 8.19
N ALA A 338 -9.47 24.24 7.51
CA ALA A 338 -8.54 25.21 8.08
C ALA A 338 -9.21 26.56 8.38
#